data_AF-A0A0S8F5G3-F1
#
_entry.id   AF-A0A0S8F5G3-F1
#
_cell.length_a   1.000
_cell.length_b   1.000
_cell.length_c   1.000
_cell.angle_alpha   90.00
_cell.angle_beta   90.00
_cell.angle_gamma   90.00
#
_symmetry.space_group_name_H-M   'P 1'
#
loop_
_entity.id
_entity.type
_entity.pdbx_description
1 polymer ?
#
loop_
_entity_poly.entity_id
_entity_poly.type
_entity_poly.pdbx_seq_one_letter_code
_entity_poly.pdbx_strand_id
1 'polypeptide(L)'
;MSTKQLLSQLGVLRITLLALALLTVVLRPAPGAEAVYEGWAFVRTVLLPALAPLLFMGVMFDALMARVMMVEKGDAQRQRYRRVAWLSFATGVVLVVFWLPYFMGLWGT
;
A
#
# COMPACT_ATOMS: atom_id res chain seq x y z
N MET A 1 5.63 21.33 -4.95
CA MET A 1 6.62 20.67 -4.05
C MET A 1 7.64 19.94 -4.91
N SER A 2 8.93 20.14 -4.69
CA SER A 2 9.98 19.46 -5.46
C SER A 2 10.07 17.98 -5.07
N THR A 3 10.33 17.06 -6.02
CA THR A 3 10.46 15.61 -5.78
C THR A 3 11.55 15.30 -4.74
N LYS A 4 12.62 16.10 -4.70
CA LYS A 4 13.69 16.01 -3.71
C LYS A 4 13.20 16.32 -2.28
N GLN A 5 12.26 17.26 -2.12
CA GLN A 5 11.65 17.57 -0.82
C GLN A 5 10.69 16.46 -0.36
N LEU A 6 9.98 15.80 -1.27
CA LEU A 6 9.15 14.64 -0.93
C LEU A 6 10.01 13.49 -0.41
N LEU A 7 11.14 13.21 -1.07
CA LEU A 7 12.11 12.18 -0.64
C LEU A 7 12.67 12.45 0.76
N SER A 8 13.04 13.70 1.08
CA SER A 8 13.56 14.03 2.42
C SER A 8 12.47 14.08 3.51
N GLN A 9 11.22 14.37 3.14
CA GLN A 9 10.09 14.47 4.08
C GLN A 9 9.39 13.13 4.37
N LEU A 10 9.30 12.22 3.41
CA LEU A 10 8.68 10.91 3.64
C LEU A 10 9.73 9.85 3.99
N GLY A 11 10.96 10.00 3.53
CA GLY A 11 11.98 8.97 3.57
C GLY A 11 11.77 7.97 2.41
N VAL A 12 12.88 7.55 1.81
CA VAL A 12 12.89 6.69 0.62
C VAL A 12 12.06 5.41 0.83
N LEU A 13 12.23 4.75 1.99
CA LEU A 13 11.52 3.52 2.32
C LEU A 13 9.99 3.67 2.24
N ARG A 14 9.43 4.76 2.75
CA ARG A 14 7.98 5.00 2.72
C ARG A 14 7.48 5.21 1.31
N ILE A 15 8.20 6.00 0.52
CA ILE A 15 7.83 6.22 -0.88
C ILE A 15 7.84 4.91 -1.65
N THR A 16 8.87 4.07 -1.45
CA THR A 16 8.93 2.75 -2.06
C THR A 16 7.76 1.88 -1.63
N LEU A 17 7.42 1.84 -0.34
CA LEU A 17 6.30 1.07 0.17
C LEU A 17 4.97 1.52 -0.45
N LEU A 18 4.69 2.83 -0.46
CA LEU A 18 3.47 3.38 -1.05
C LEU A 18 3.42 3.14 -2.57
N ALA A 19 4.56 3.30 -3.26
CA ALA A 19 4.64 3.04 -4.70
C ALA A 19 4.39 1.57 -5.03
N LEU A 20 4.96 0.63 -4.27
CA LEU A 20 4.71 -0.80 -4.43
C LEU A 20 3.24 -1.15 -4.15
N ALA A 21 2.66 -0.60 -3.08
CA ALA A 21 1.24 -0.78 -2.76
C ALA A 21 0.33 -0.31 -3.90
N LEU A 22 0.60 0.87 -4.47
CA LEU A 22 -0.20 1.38 -5.59
C LEU A 22 0.07 0.60 -6.89
N LEU A 23 1.29 0.11 -7.09
CA LEU A 23 1.63 -0.71 -8.25
C LEU A 23 0.82 -2.01 -8.28
N THR A 24 0.58 -2.66 -7.13
CA THR A 24 -0.26 -3.87 -7.10
C THR A 24 -1.70 -3.58 -7.47
N VAL A 25 -2.22 -2.40 -7.12
CA VAL A 25 -3.57 -1.96 -7.53
C VAL A 25 -3.66 -1.76 -9.04
N VAL A 26 -2.67 -1.12 -9.64
CA VAL A 26 -2.63 -0.87 -11.10
C VAL A 26 -2.50 -2.16 -11.88
N LEU A 27 -1.68 -3.09 -11.40
CA LEU A 27 -1.39 -4.36 -12.07
C LEU A 27 -2.37 -5.49 -11.71
N ARG A 28 -3.40 -5.21 -10.92
CA ARG A 28 -4.33 -6.23 -10.45
C ARG A 28 -4.92 -7.06 -11.61
N PRO A 29 -5.09 -8.37 -11.45
CA PRO A 29 -5.84 -9.18 -12.40
C PRO A 29 -7.33 -8.79 -12.39
N ALA A 30 -8.05 -9.18 -13.45
CA ALA A 30 -9.50 -9.03 -13.49
C ALA A 30 -10.16 -9.91 -12.41
N PRO A 31 -11.31 -9.51 -11.83
CA PRO A 31 -12.08 -10.37 -10.93
C PRO A 31 -12.42 -11.70 -11.63
N GLY A 32 -12.22 -12.83 -10.93
CA GLY A 32 -12.48 -14.16 -11.48
C GLY A 32 -11.42 -14.68 -12.47
N ALA A 33 -10.28 -14.00 -12.62
CA ALA A 33 -9.19 -14.53 -13.43
C ALA A 33 -8.64 -15.84 -12.84
N GLU A 34 -8.44 -16.84 -13.69
CA GLU A 34 -7.86 -18.13 -13.28
C GLU A 34 -6.40 -17.98 -12.85
N ALA A 35 -6.02 -18.78 -11.85
CA ALA A 35 -4.64 -18.84 -11.37
C ALA A 35 -3.77 -19.59 -12.38
N VAL A 36 -2.90 -18.86 -13.08
CA VAL A 36 -1.89 -19.44 -13.96
C VAL A 36 -0.58 -19.61 -13.20
N TYR A 37 -0.01 -20.82 -13.22
CA TYR A 37 1.20 -21.15 -12.46
C TYR A 37 2.52 -21.05 -13.26
N GLU A 38 2.43 -20.61 -14.52
CA GLU A 38 3.57 -20.54 -15.43
C GLU A 38 3.74 -19.15 -16.08
N GLY A 39 4.98 -18.83 -16.43
CA GLY A 39 5.34 -17.63 -17.16
C GLY A 39 5.02 -16.31 -16.44
N TRP A 40 4.90 -15.23 -17.22
CA TRP A 40 4.60 -13.89 -16.69
C TRP A 40 3.19 -13.77 -16.08
N ALA A 41 2.27 -14.68 -16.45
CA ALA A 41 0.93 -14.70 -15.90
C ALA A 41 0.93 -15.01 -14.39
N PHE A 42 1.82 -15.90 -13.92
CA PHE A 42 1.99 -16.23 -12.50
C PHE A 42 2.19 -15.01 -11.61
N VAL A 43 3.01 -14.06 -12.05
CA VAL A 43 3.27 -12.81 -11.31
C VAL A 43 1.96 -12.06 -11.08
N ARG A 44 1.10 -12.00 -12.10
CA ARG A 44 -0.14 -11.23 -12.06
C ARG A 44 -1.27 -11.94 -11.33
N THR A 45 -1.42 -13.25 -11.53
CA THR A 45 -2.57 -14.03 -11.04
C THR A 45 -2.33 -14.66 -9.68
N VAL A 46 -1.08 -14.81 -9.25
CA VAL A 46 -0.74 -15.46 -7.97
C VAL A 46 0.08 -14.54 -7.08
N LEU A 47 1.21 -14.02 -7.58
CA LEU A 47 2.14 -13.26 -6.75
C LEU A 47 1.57 -11.90 -6.29
N LEU A 48 1.03 -11.09 -7.21
CA LEU A 48 0.47 -9.78 -6.87
C LEU A 48 -0.70 -9.87 -5.88
N PRO A 49 -1.68 -10.79 -6.04
CA PRO A 49 -2.72 -11.00 -5.03
C PRO A 49 -2.18 -11.40 -3.66
N ALA A 50 -1.11 -12.19 -3.60
CA ALA A 50 -0.46 -12.56 -2.33
C ALA A 50 0.29 -11.37 -1.69
N LEU A 51 0.87 -10.49 -2.50
CA LEU A 51 1.56 -9.29 -2.01
C LEU A 51 0.60 -8.21 -1.50
N ALA A 52 -0.61 -8.11 -2.06
CA ALA A 52 -1.59 -7.10 -1.67
C ALA A 52 -1.88 -7.04 -0.15
N PRO A 53 -2.21 -8.15 0.55
CA PRO A 53 -2.41 -8.13 2.00
C PRO A 53 -1.11 -7.85 2.78
N LEU A 54 0.05 -8.29 2.29
CA LEU A 54 1.34 -7.99 2.94
C LEU A 54 1.66 -6.49 2.89
N LEU A 55 1.46 -5.87 1.73
CA LEU A 55 1.65 -4.43 1.56
C LEU A 55 0.59 -3.63 2.32
N PHE A 56 -0.65 -4.11 2.39
CA PHE A 56 -1.66 -3.52 3.27
C PHE A 56 -1.19 -3.49 4.72
N MET A 57 -0.72 -4.62 5.26
CA MET A 57 -0.20 -4.70 6.62
C MET A 57 1.00 -3.76 6.82
N GLY A 58 1.95 -3.74 5.88
CA GLY A 58 3.11 -2.85 5.95
C GLY A 58 2.73 -1.36 5.96
N VAL A 59 1.77 -0.96 5.12
CA VAL A 59 1.29 0.42 5.06
C VAL A 59 0.49 0.80 6.30
N MET A 60 -0.33 -0.09 6.86
CA MET A 60 -1.03 0.14 8.12
C MET A 60 -0.05 0.25 9.29
N PHE A 61 0.99 -0.58 9.30
CA PHE A 61 2.05 -0.48 10.29
C PHE A 61 2.81 0.86 10.20
N ASP A 62 3.11 1.34 9.00
CA ASP A 62 3.72 2.67 8.83
C ASP A 62 2.78 3.80 9.32
N ALA A 63 1.48 3.69 9.06
CA ALA A 63 0.49 4.64 9.58
C ALA A 63 0.46 4.67 11.12
N LEU A 64 0.50 3.48 11.75
CA LEU A 64 0.58 3.34 13.20
C LEU A 64 1.87 3.96 13.76
N MET A 65 3.03 3.61 13.19
CA MET A 65 4.32 4.14 13.61
C MET A 65 4.40 5.67 13.45
N ALA A 66 3.81 6.20 12.38
CA ALA A 66 3.70 7.65 12.22
C ALA A 66 2.84 8.29 13.33
N ARG A 67 1.75 7.64 13.76
CA ARG A 67 0.96 8.11 14.91
C ARG A 67 1.73 8.02 16.23
N VAL A 68 2.49 6.95 16.46
CA VAL A 68 3.34 6.81 17.67
C VAL A 68 4.38 7.93 17.73
N MET A 69 5.11 8.13 16.63
CA MET A 69 6.13 9.18 16.53
C MET A 69 5.55 10.60 16.66
N MET A 70 4.29 10.80 16.27
CA MET A 70 3.59 12.08 16.43
C MET A 70 3.37 12.46 17.89
N VAL A 71 3.27 11.48 18.81
CA VAL A 71 3.08 11.74 20.25
C VAL A 71 4.40 12.14 20.91
N GLU A 72 5.53 11.62 20.42
CA GLU A 72 6.86 11.86 21.00
C GLU A 72 7.55 13.15 20.53
N LYS A 73 7.08 13.80 19.45
CA LYS A 73 7.79 14.92 18.81
C LYS A 73 7.01 16.25 18.93
N GLY A 74 7.77 17.35 19.01
CA GLY A 74 7.23 18.73 19.06
C GLY A 74 6.48 19.18 17.80
N ASP A 75 5.90 20.38 17.86
CA ASP A 75 4.81 20.82 16.96
C ASP A 75 5.14 20.82 15.45
N ALA A 76 6.35 21.20 15.05
CA ALA A 76 6.74 21.25 13.63
C ALA A 76 6.84 19.84 13.00
N GLN A 77 7.37 18.86 13.74
CA GLN A 77 7.47 17.47 13.30
C GLN A 77 6.11 16.76 13.37
N ARG A 78 5.24 17.19 14.29
CA ARG A 78 3.90 16.63 14.50
C ARG A 78 3.03 16.69 13.23
N GLN A 79 3.06 17.81 12.50
CA GLN A 79 2.30 17.95 11.25
C GLN A 79 2.83 17.05 10.12
N ARG A 80 4.13 16.79 10.08
CA ARG A 80 4.76 15.89 9.10
C ARG A 80 4.31 14.46 9.34
N TYR A 81 4.37 13.97 10.58
CA TYR A 81 3.92 12.62 10.92
C TYR A 81 2.41 12.44 10.75
N ARG A 82 1.60 13.47 11.01
CA ARG A 82 0.16 13.44 10.70
C ARG A 82 -0.11 13.23 9.22
N ARG A 83 0.65 13.91 8.34
CA ARG A 83 0.53 13.72 6.89
C ARG A 83 0.94 12.30 6.47
N VAL A 84 2.04 11.78 7.00
CA VAL A 84 2.47 10.39 6.75
C VAL A 84 1.38 9.40 7.17
N ALA A 85 0.86 9.54 8.38
CA ALA A 85 -0.19 8.65 8.90
C ALA A 85 -1.43 8.65 7.99
N TRP A 86 -1.89 9.82 7.55
CA TRP A 86 -3.02 9.94 6.63
C TRP A 86 -2.74 9.37 5.25
N LEU A 87 -1.55 9.60 4.68
CA LEU A 87 -1.18 9.07 3.37
C LEU A 87 -1.11 7.54 3.38
N SER A 88 -0.48 6.97 4.41
CA SER A 88 -0.38 5.52 4.59
C SER A 88 -1.78 4.94 4.83
N PHE A 89 -2.58 5.53 5.72
CA PHE A 89 -3.97 5.11 5.92
C PHE A 89 -4.80 5.13 4.63
N ALA A 90 -4.78 6.24 3.89
CA ALA A 90 -5.49 6.38 2.63
C ALA A 90 -5.05 5.33 1.59
N THR A 91 -3.75 5.02 1.53
CA THR A 91 -3.22 3.98 0.64
C THR A 91 -3.73 2.59 1.03
N GLY A 92 -3.85 2.28 2.32
CA GLY A 92 -4.48 1.04 2.77
C GLY A 92 -5.96 0.96 2.42
N VAL A 93 -6.70 2.07 2.54
CA VAL A 93 -8.11 2.13 2.09
C VAL A 93 -8.20 1.87 0.58
N VAL A 94 -7.32 2.46 -0.22
CA VAL A 94 -7.25 2.19 -1.67
C VAL A 94 -6.99 0.72 -1.95
N LEU A 95 -6.03 0.10 -1.24
CA LEU A 95 -5.77 -1.34 -1.38
C LEU A 95 -7.03 -2.15 -1.10
N VAL A 96 -7.72 -1.91 0.02
CA VAL A 96 -8.96 -2.64 0.35
C VAL A 96 -10.01 -2.44 -0.73
N VAL A 97 -10.35 -1.20 -1.07
CA VAL A 97 -11.42 -0.89 -2.04
C VAL A 97 -11.15 -1.54 -3.41
N PHE A 98 -9.90 -1.55 -3.87
CA PHE A 98 -9.57 -2.08 -5.19
C PHE A 98 -9.33 -3.59 -5.20
N TRP A 99 -8.90 -4.20 -4.10
CA TRP A 99 -8.69 -5.65 -4.03
C TRP A 99 -9.92 -6.42 -3.54
N LEU A 100 -10.86 -5.76 -2.85
CA LEU A 100 -12.09 -6.38 -2.36
C LEU A 100 -12.88 -7.12 -3.46
N PRO A 101 -13.10 -6.57 -4.67
CA PRO A 101 -13.86 -7.27 -5.72
C PRO A 101 -13.15 -8.53 -6.20
N TYR A 102 -11.82 -8.52 -6.26
CA TYR A 102 -11.04 -9.69 -6.66
C TYR A 102 -11.18 -10.81 -5.62
N PHE A 103 -10.98 -10.48 -4.33
CA PHE A 103 -11.10 -11.47 -3.26
C PHE A 103 -12.54 -11.99 -3.09
N MET A 104 -13.56 -11.13 -3.21
CA MET A 104 -14.95 -11.56 -3.21
C MET A 104 -15.26 -12.52 -4.38
N GLY A 105 -14.66 -12.30 -5.55
CA GLY A 105 -14.79 -13.19 -6.69
C GLY A 105 -14.25 -14.60 -6.44
N LEU A 106 -13.26 -14.77 -5.55
CA LEU A 106 -12.72 -16.08 -5.17
C LEU A 106 -13.66 -16.87 -4.24
N TRP A 107 -14.56 -16.20 -3.51
CA TRP A 107 -15.54 -16.87 -2.64
C TRP A 107 -16.83 -17.26 -3.35
N GLY A 108 -17.09 -16.70 -4.54
CA GLY A 108 -18.31 -16.92 -5.32
C GLY A 108 -18.25 -18.08 -6.32
N THR A 109 -17.18 -18.88 -6.32
CA THR A 109 -16.99 -20.12 -7.08
C THR A 109 -17.11 -21.33 -6.17
#